data_AF-A0A1X7TSG6-F1
#
_entry.id   AF-A0A1X7TSG6-F1
#
_cell.length_a   1.000
_cell.length_b   1.000
_cell.length_c   1.000
_cell.angle_alpha   90.00
_cell.angle_beta   90.00
_cell.angle_gamma   90.00
#
_symmetry.space_group_name_H-M   'P 1'
#
loop_
_entity.id
_entity.type
_entity.pdbx_description
1 polymer ?
#
loop_
_entity_poly.entity_id
_entity_poly.type
_entity_poly.pdbx_seq_one_letter_code
_entity_poly.pdbx_strand_id
1 'polypeptide(L)'
;MVEGDLVAAKEAKRLLCSTFEKLGLSLEPSKLEGPSTCLTFLGIEVDTLKLQLPLPTDKLTRLMDLLEETHGRNHMLKKELESLTGLLQYAAKVVRPGRAFIQRLLPLRRLGLPQITRFA
;
A
#
# COMPACT_ATOMS: atom_id res chain seq x y z
N MET A 1 20.25 -10.86 7.52
CA MET A 1 20.61 -9.79 8.46
C MET A 1 21.95 -10.17 9.07
N VAL A 2 23.00 -9.39 8.82
CA VAL A 2 24.31 -9.63 9.44
C VAL A 2 24.25 -9.08 10.87
N GLU A 3 24.97 -9.68 11.81
CA GLU A 3 24.93 -9.30 13.23
C GLU A 3 25.28 -7.82 13.45
N GLY A 4 26.13 -7.24 12.58
CA GLY A 4 26.45 -5.81 12.57
C GLY A 4 25.27 -4.90 12.18
N ASP A 5 24.37 -5.35 11.30
CA ASP A 5 23.21 -4.54 10.86
C ASP A 5 22.21 -4.33 12.00
N LEU A 6 22.03 -5.36 12.82
CA LEU A 6 21.13 -5.30 13.97
C LEU A 6 21.66 -4.36 15.06
N VAL A 7 22.98 -4.36 15.28
CA VAL A 7 23.64 -3.46 16.23
C VAL A 7 23.47 -2.01 15.79
N ALA A 8 23.73 -1.71 14.52
CA ALA A 8 23.54 -0.37 13.96
C ALA A 8 22.07 0.10 14.07
N ALA A 9 21.11 -0.78 13.77
CA ALA A 9 19.69 -0.45 13.86
C ALA A 9 19.23 -0.17 15.31
N LYS A 10 19.75 -0.93 16.29
CA LYS A 10 19.51 -0.67 17.73
C LYS A 10 20.08 0.69 18.15
N GLU A 11 21.28 1.01 17.69
CA GLU A 11 21.93 2.29 18.00
C GLU A 11 21.18 3.48 17.39
N ALA A 12 20.76 3.37 16.13
CA ALA A 12 19.95 4.39 15.47
C ALA A 12 18.63 4.65 16.23
N LYS A 13 17.96 3.59 16.69
CA LYS A 13 16.75 3.70 17.52
C LYS A 13 17.03 4.44 18.83
N ARG A 14 18.13 4.11 19.52
CA ARG A 14 18.54 4.80 20.75
C ARG A 14 18.80 6.29 20.52
N LEU A 15 19.52 6.62 19.45
CA LEU A 15 19.84 8.00 19.09
C LEU A 15 18.57 8.81 18.80
N LEU A 16 17.61 8.22 18.07
CA LEU A 16 16.30 8.82 17.80
C LEU A 16 15.58 9.18 19.11
N CYS A 17 15.45 8.22 20.04
CA CYS A 17 14.79 8.47 21.32
C CYS A 17 15.46 9.60 22.10
N SER A 18 16.79 9.56 22.23
CA SER A 18 17.54 10.59 22.96
C SER A 18 17.40 11.99 22.34
N THR A 19 17.26 12.07 21.01
CA THR A 19 17.08 13.34 20.30
C THR A 19 15.68 13.89 20.53
N PHE A 20 14.66 13.04 20.48
CA PHE A 20 13.28 13.44 20.73
C PHE A 20 13.08 13.93 22.16
N GLU A 21 13.66 13.25 23.15
CA GLU A 21 13.67 13.69 24.54
C GLU A 21 14.31 15.08 24.71
N LYS A 22 15.48 15.31 24.07
CA LYS A 22 16.15 16.62 24.09
C LYS A 22 15.32 17.73 23.43
N LEU A 23 14.48 17.38 22.45
CA LEU A 23 13.56 18.30 21.78
C LEU A 23 12.24 18.48 22.56
N GLY A 24 12.06 17.81 23.70
CA GLY A 24 10.82 17.87 24.48
C GLY A 24 9.64 17.15 23.82
N LEU A 25 9.90 16.21 22.92
CA LEU A 25 8.87 15.43 22.22
C LEU A 25 8.64 14.10 22.92
N SER A 26 7.41 13.83 23.36
CA SER A 26 7.03 12.51 23.91
C SER A 26 6.86 11.47 22.80
N LEU A 27 7.71 10.45 22.83
CA LEU A 27 7.56 9.24 22.02
C LEU A 27 6.60 8.28 22.72
N GLU A 28 5.55 7.90 22.01
CA GLU A 28 4.60 6.89 22.47
C GLU A 28 5.19 5.49 22.15
N PRO A 29 5.50 4.66 23.15
CA PRO A 29 6.16 3.36 22.93
C PRO A 29 5.32 2.41 22.09
N SER A 30 3.99 2.52 22.13
CA SER A 30 3.09 1.72 21.28
C SER A 30 3.20 2.02 19.78
N LYS A 31 3.78 3.16 19.40
CA LYS A 31 4.02 3.55 18.00
C LYS A 31 5.46 3.29 17.55
N LEU A 32 6.33 2.85 18.45
CA LEU A 32 7.75 2.68 18.20
C LEU A 32 8.09 1.21 17.93
N GLU A 33 8.01 0.81 16.67
CA GLU A 33 8.37 -0.53 16.22
C GLU A 33 9.87 -0.72 15.99
N GLY A 34 10.33 -1.97 15.99
CA GLY A 34 11.69 -2.36 15.60
C GLY A 34 12.75 -2.31 16.71
N PRO A 35 14.03 -2.59 16.39
CA PRO A 35 14.55 -2.93 15.07
C PRO A 35 14.00 -4.28 14.60
N SER A 36 13.47 -4.31 13.38
CA SER A 36 12.85 -5.48 12.76
C SER A 36 13.22 -5.49 11.28
N THR A 37 13.28 -6.68 10.69
CA THR A 37 13.47 -6.84 9.25
C THR A 37 12.16 -6.74 8.45
N CYS A 38 11.02 -6.86 9.14
CA CYS A 38 9.69 -6.70 8.56
C CYS A 38 8.91 -5.66 9.37
N LEU A 39 8.39 -4.62 8.72
CA LEU A 39 7.56 -3.60 9.37
C LEU A 39 6.54 -2.99 8.40
N THR A 40 5.40 -2.52 8.92
CA THR A 40 4.40 -1.85 8.08
C THR A 40 4.63 -0.34 8.08
N PHE A 41 4.94 0.23 6.93
CA PHE A 41 5.12 1.67 6.76
C PHE A 41 4.15 2.21 5.69
N LEU A 42 3.36 3.25 6.05
CA LEU A 42 2.34 3.84 5.19
C LEU A 42 1.32 2.81 4.63
N GLY A 43 1.07 1.75 5.39
CA GLY A 43 0.19 0.64 5.04
C GLY A 43 0.82 -0.41 4.12
N ILE A 44 2.09 -0.27 3.73
CA ILE A 44 2.82 -1.24 2.92
C ILE A 44 3.79 -1.97 3.85
N GLU A 45 3.86 -3.28 3.73
CA GLU A 45 4.84 -4.07 4.47
C GLU A 45 6.21 -3.94 3.78
N VAL A 46 7.25 -3.73 4.58
CA VAL A 46 8.63 -3.62 4.13
C VAL A 46 9.37 -4.83 4.65
N ASP A 47 9.77 -5.73 3.76
CA ASP A 47 10.58 -6.91 4.08
C ASP A 47 12.00 -6.71 3.55
N THR A 48 12.94 -6.49 4.47
CA THR A 48 14.35 -6.26 4.14
C THR A 48 15.14 -7.56 3.94
N LEU A 49 14.62 -8.72 4.37
CA LEU A 49 15.25 -10.02 4.08
C LEU A 49 15.02 -10.42 2.63
N LYS A 50 13.79 -10.24 2.13
CA LYS A 50 13.42 -10.53 0.74
C LYS A 50 13.65 -9.36 -0.21
N LEU A 51 13.92 -8.16 0.33
CA LEU A 51 14.00 -6.90 -0.42
C LEU A 51 12.71 -6.62 -1.21
N GLN A 52 11.57 -6.82 -0.54
CA GLN A 52 10.25 -6.73 -1.14
C GLN A 52 9.34 -5.77 -0.38
N LEU A 53 8.39 -5.21 -1.12
CA LEU A 53 7.32 -4.36 -0.60
C LEU A 53 5.96 -5.03 -0.87
N PRO A 54 5.63 -6.14 -0.19
CA PRO A 54 4.38 -6.83 -0.45
C PRO A 54 3.16 -5.96 -0.08
N LEU A 55 2.06 -6.14 -0.80
CA LEU A 55 0.77 -5.68 -0.30
C LEU A 55 0.38 -6.53 0.91
N PRO A 56 -0.20 -5.94 1.97
CA PRO A 56 -0.81 -6.72 3.04
C PRO A 56 -1.85 -7.69 2.48
N THR A 57 -1.85 -8.93 2.99
CA THR A 57 -2.67 -10.04 2.50
C THR A 57 -4.14 -9.66 2.35
N ASP A 58 -4.72 -9.01 3.36
CA ASP A 58 -6.14 -8.61 3.34
C ASP A 58 -6.49 -7.70 2.16
N LYS A 59 -5.57 -6.78 1.79
CA LYS A 59 -5.76 -5.85 0.67
C LYS A 59 -5.54 -6.54 -0.66
N LEU A 60 -4.63 -7.52 -0.72
CA LEU A 60 -4.41 -8.34 -1.90
C LEU A 60 -5.62 -9.22 -2.19
N THR A 61 -6.12 -9.95 -1.18
CA THR A 61 -7.31 -10.81 -1.31
C THR A 61 -8.51 -10.00 -1.79
N ARG A 62 -8.81 -8.87 -1.13
CA ARG A 62 -9.91 -7.98 -1.54
C ARG A 62 -9.75 -7.47 -2.98
N LEU A 63 -8.52 -7.21 -3.44
CA LEU A 63 -8.27 -6.78 -4.80
C LEU A 63 -8.50 -7.93 -5.80
N MET A 64 -8.04 -9.15 -5.47
CA MET A 64 -8.25 -10.34 -6.29
C MET A 64 -9.74 -10.68 -6.42
N ASP A 65 -10.47 -10.69 -5.30
CA ASP A 65 -11.91 -10.95 -5.29
C ASP A 65 -12.67 -9.95 -6.17
N LEU A 66 -12.35 -8.66 -6.06
CA LEU A 66 -12.99 -7.63 -6.88
C LEU A 66 -12.62 -7.76 -8.37
N LEU A 67 -11.38 -8.14 -8.68
CA LEU A 67 -10.98 -8.37 -10.06
C LEU A 67 -11.70 -9.58 -10.66
N GLU A 68 -11.83 -10.67 -9.90
CA GLU A 68 -12.55 -11.87 -10.32
C GLU A 68 -14.05 -11.58 -10.47
N GLU A 69 -14.64 -10.87 -9.52
CA GLU A 69 -16.04 -10.46 -9.57
C GLU A 69 -16.34 -9.63 -10.84
N THR A 70 -15.43 -8.72 -11.18
CA THR A 70 -15.59 -7.81 -12.32
C THR A 70 -15.14 -8.41 -13.65
N HIS A 71 -14.42 -9.54 -13.61
CA HIS A 71 -13.96 -10.23 -14.80
C HIS A 71 -15.14 -10.78 -15.60
N GLY A 72 -15.10 -10.60 -16.93
CA GLY A 72 -16.15 -11.08 -17.83
C GLY A 72 -17.48 -10.31 -17.77
N ARG A 73 -17.60 -9.29 -16.90
CA ARG A 73 -18.77 -8.41 -16.92
C ARG A 73 -18.67 -7.44 -18.09
N ASN A 74 -19.68 -7.46 -18.95
CA ASN A 74 -19.83 -6.46 -20.03
C ASN A 74 -20.26 -5.08 -19.48
N HIS A 75 -20.62 -5.01 -18.20
CA HIS A 75 -21.12 -3.82 -17.57
C HIS A 75 -20.67 -3.65 -16.12
N MET A 76 -20.44 -2.42 -15.67
CA MET A 76 -20.11 -2.10 -14.28
C MET A 76 -20.72 -0.77 -13.85
N LEU A 77 -21.14 -0.69 -12.58
CA LEU A 77 -21.64 0.54 -11.99
C LEU A 77 -20.50 1.54 -11.78
N LYS A 78 -20.80 2.84 -11.86
CA LYS A 78 -19.80 3.87 -11.58
C LYS A 78 -19.13 3.67 -10.21
N LYS A 79 -19.92 3.37 -9.18
CA LYS A 79 -19.42 3.14 -7.81
C LYS A 79 -18.47 1.94 -7.72
N GLU A 80 -18.74 0.87 -8.48
CA GLU A 80 -17.87 -0.31 -8.56
C GLU A 80 -16.56 0.04 -9.25
N LEU A 81 -16.62 0.78 -10.37
CA LEU A 81 -15.43 1.25 -11.09
C LEU A 81 -14.57 2.17 -10.21
N GLU A 82 -15.17 3.07 -9.44
CA GLU A 82 -14.47 3.93 -8.50
C GLU A 82 -13.78 3.14 -7.39
N SER A 83 -14.46 2.12 -6.85
CA SER A 83 -13.92 1.22 -5.83
C SER A 83 -12.73 0.41 -6.36
N LEU A 84 -12.88 -0.18 -7.55
CA LEU A 84 -11.82 -0.92 -8.24
C LEU A 84 -10.61 -0.02 -8.55
N THR A 85 -10.86 1.17 -9.09
CA THR A 85 -9.78 2.13 -9.39
C THR A 85 -9.06 2.55 -8.11
N GLY A 86 -9.77 2.71 -6.98
CA GLY A 86 -9.16 3.03 -5.69
C GLY A 86 -8.20 1.94 -5.19
N LEU A 87 -8.63 0.67 -5.26
CA LEU A 87 -7.80 -0.47 -4.85
C LEU A 87 -6.60 -0.68 -5.80
N LEU A 88 -6.80 -0.52 -7.11
CA LEU A 88 -5.70 -0.58 -8.07
C LEU A 88 -4.68 0.54 -7.84
N GLN A 89 -5.12 1.77 -7.54
CA GLN A 89 -4.23 2.88 -7.20
C GLN A 89 -3.38 2.59 -5.97
N TYR A 90 -3.97 1.91 -4.98
CA TYR A 90 -3.24 1.46 -3.82
C TYR A 90 -2.16 0.43 -4.19
N ALA A 91 -2.50 -0.58 -4.99
CA ALA A 91 -1.54 -1.59 -5.46
C ALA A 91 -0.43 -1.00 -6.35
N ALA A 92 -0.73 0.04 -7.13
CA ALA A 92 0.24 0.74 -7.96
C ALA A 92 1.32 1.50 -7.15
N LYS A 93 1.23 1.56 -5.82
CA LYS A 93 2.34 2.02 -4.97
C LYS A 93 3.53 1.05 -4.98
N VAL A 94 3.28 -0.25 -5.18
CA VAL A 94 4.32 -1.30 -5.19
C VAL A 94 4.47 -1.96 -6.56
N VAL A 95 3.44 -1.91 -7.40
CA VAL A 95 3.48 -2.37 -8.80
C VAL A 95 3.92 -1.24 -9.72
N ARG A 96 5.20 -1.23 -10.12
CA ARG A 96 5.81 -0.14 -10.94
C ARG A 96 5.02 0.24 -12.20
N PRO A 97 4.54 -0.70 -13.05
CA PRO A 97 3.75 -0.33 -14.24
C PRO A 97 2.27 0.02 -13.93
N GLY A 98 1.81 -0.15 -12.69
CA GLY A 98 0.38 -0.09 -12.34
C GLY A 98 -0.27 1.26 -12.67
N ARG A 99 0.44 2.38 -12.51
CA ARG A 99 -0.10 3.71 -12.79
C ARG A 99 -0.50 3.92 -14.26
N ALA A 100 0.30 3.39 -15.19
CA ALA A 100 0.02 3.54 -16.62
C ALA A 100 -1.28 2.82 -17.02
N PHE A 101 -1.55 1.66 -16.41
CA PHE A 101 -2.80 0.91 -16.62
C PHE A 101 -4.00 1.68 -16.04
N ILE A 102 -3.88 2.19 -14.81
CA ILE A 102 -4.96 2.92 -14.12
C ILE A 102 -5.32 4.23 -14.82
N GLN A 103 -4.35 4.91 -15.42
CA GLN A 103 -4.62 6.14 -16.19
C GLN A 103 -5.63 5.92 -17.32
N ARG A 104 -5.75 4.71 -17.86
CA ARG A 104 -6.76 4.37 -18.87
C ARG A 104 -8.17 4.24 -18.28
N LEU A 105 -8.28 3.94 -16.99
CA LEU A 105 -9.55 3.81 -16.27
C LEU A 105 -10.08 5.16 -15.75
N LEU A 106 -9.20 6.16 -15.54
CA LEU A 106 -9.61 7.46 -15.00
C LEU A 106 -10.59 8.26 -15.90
N PRO A 107 -10.45 8.29 -17.23
CA PRO A 107 -11.43 8.93 -18.11
C PRO A 107 -12.82 8.30 -18.02
N LEU A 108 -12.89 6.97 -17.85
CA LEU A 108 -14.15 6.26 -17.67
C LEU A 108 -14.90 6.75 -16.42
N ARG A 109 -14.19 7.16 -15.37
CA ARG A 109 -14.85 7.76 -14.18
C ARG A 109 -15.45 9.15 -14.42
N ARG A 110 -14.89 9.91 -15.38
CA ARG A 110 -15.19 11.34 -15.60
C ARG A 110 -16.24 11.57 -16.67
N LEU A 111 -16.31 10.70 -17.68
CA LEU A 111 -17.41 10.70 -18.62
C LEU A 111 -18.68 10.50 -17.79
N GLY A 112 -19.72 11.29 -18.04
CA GLY A 112 -21.03 11.18 -17.38
C GLY A 112 -21.72 9.89 -17.79
N LEU A 113 -21.11 8.75 -17.45
CA LEU A 113 -21.59 7.44 -17.81
C LEU A 113 -22.93 7.22 -17.12
N PRO A 114 -23.93 6.66 -17.83
CA PRO A 114 -25.13 6.17 -17.17
C PRO A 114 -24.72 5.23 -16.04
N GLN A 115 -25.59 5.04 -15.05
CA GLN A 115 -25.27 4.26 -13.84
C GLN A 115 -24.66 2.88 -14.15
N ILE A 116 -24.84 2.36 -15.37
CA ILE A 116 -24.26 1.14 -15.91
C ILE A 116 -23.36 1.49 -17.12
N THR A 117 -22.04 1.27 -17.02
CA THR A 117 -21.06 1.46 -18.11
C THR A 117 -20.92 0.19 -18.93
N ARG A 118 -20.93 0.23 -20.28
CA ARG A 118 -20.53 -0.92 -21.12
C ARG A 118 -19.01 -0.95 -21.29
N PHE A 119 -18.39 -2.10 -21.09
CA PHE A 119 -17.07 -2.38 -21.62
C PHE A 119 -17.25 -3.00 -23.01
N ALA A 120 -16.76 -2.30 -24.04
CA ALA A 120 -16.72 -2.77 -25.42
C ALA A 120 -15.28 -3.09 -25.80
#